data_AF-A0A932S5J8-F1
#
_entry.id   AF-A0A932S5J8-F1
#
_cell.length_a   1.000
_cell.length_b   1.000
_cell.length_c   1.000
_cell.angle_alpha   90.00
_cell.angle_beta   90.00
_cell.angle_gamma   90.00
#
_symmetry.space_group_name_H-M   'P 1'
#
loop_
_entity.id
_entity.type
_entity.pdbx_description
1 polymer ?
#
loop_
_entity_poly.entity_id
_entity_poly.type
_entity_poly.pdbx_seq_one_letter_code
_entity_poly.pdbx_strand_id
1 'polypeptide(L)' 'MASRFPIKFGIQTPPEQASWPEQVRMWRFCEDLGYDTMWSSDHFIPGTGANAPID' A
#
# COMPACT_ATOMS: atom_id res chain seq x y z
N MET A 1 14.10 4.41 -28.60
CA MET A 1 14.36 3.13 -27.90
C MET A 1 13.82 3.28 -26.48
N ALA A 2 13.03 2.33 -25.99
CA ALA A 2 12.59 2.35 -24.59
C ALA A 2 13.78 2.06 -23.66
N SER A 3 13.77 2.63 -22.44
CA SER A 3 14.76 2.36 -21.41
C SER A 3 14.87 0.85 -21.14
N ARG A 4 16.10 0.34 -20.94
CA ARG A 4 16.34 -1.05 -20.49
C ARG A 4 15.65 -1.35 -19.15
N PHE A 5 15.39 -0.31 -18.35
CA PHE A 5 14.67 -0.38 -17.08
C PHE A 5 13.58 0.69 -17.09
N PRO A 6 12.33 0.37 -17.46
CA PRO A 6 11.24 1.34 -17.42
C PRO A 6 11.05 1.84 -15.99
N ILE A 7 10.82 3.15 -15.83
CA ILE A 7 10.43 3.73 -14.54
C ILE A 7 9.07 3.15 -14.18
N LYS A 8 8.91 2.74 -12.91
CA LYS A 8 7.67 2.22 -12.35
C LYS A 8 7.23 3.09 -11.18
N PHE A 9 5.94 3.29 -11.05
CA PHE A 9 5.33 3.99 -9.93
C PHE A 9 4.64 2.99 -9.03
N GLY A 10 5.09 2.89 -7.79
CA GLY A 10 4.51 2.04 -6.75
C GLY A 10 3.83 2.85 -5.66
N ILE A 11 2.94 2.21 -4.92
CA ILE A 11 2.29 2.77 -3.73
C ILE A 11 2.40 1.81 -2.55
N GLN A 12 2.72 2.35 -1.37
CA GLN A 12 2.63 1.63 -0.10
C GLN A 12 1.27 1.92 0.53
N THR A 13 0.54 0.88 0.86
CA THR A 13 -0.82 0.96 1.39
C THR A 13 -0.83 0.64 2.88
N PRO A 14 -1.39 1.52 3.75
CA PRO A 14 -1.34 1.32 5.21
C PRO A 14 -2.41 0.32 5.67
N PRO A 15 -2.04 -0.87 6.15
CA PRO A 15 -3.02 -1.91 6.52
C PRO A 15 -3.72 -1.62 7.85
N GLU A 16 -3.05 -0.90 8.75
CA GLU A 16 -3.53 -0.62 10.11
C GLU A 16 -4.59 0.49 10.19
N GLN A 17 -4.82 1.22 9.10
CA GLN A 17 -5.77 2.34 9.03
C GLN A 17 -7.02 2.03 8.21
N ALA A 18 -7.15 0.80 7.71
CA ALA A 18 -8.23 0.39 6.82
C ALA A 18 -8.64 -1.06 7.09
N SER A 19 -9.96 -1.32 7.10
CA SER A 19 -10.47 -2.68 7.08
C SER A 19 -10.05 -3.41 5.80
N TRP A 20 -10.05 -4.74 5.84
CA TRP A 20 -9.71 -5.54 4.66
C TRP A 20 -10.52 -5.18 3.40
N PRO A 21 -11.87 -5.01 3.45
CA PRO A 21 -12.63 -4.58 2.28
C PRO A 21 -12.26 -3.19 1.77
N GLU A 22 -11.88 -2.27 2.65
CA GLU A 22 -11.40 -0.93 2.26
C GLU A 22 -10.05 -1.03 1.52
N GLN A 23 -9.15 -1.88 2.00
CA GLN A 23 -7.87 -2.13 1.32
C GLN A 23 -8.08 -2.70 -0.09
N VAL A 24 -8.96 -3.70 -0.24
CA VAL A 24 -9.28 -4.28 -1.55
C VAL A 24 -9.84 -3.22 -2.51
N ARG A 25 -10.75 -2.34 -2.04
CA ARG A 25 -11.29 -1.25 -2.88
C ARG A 25 -10.21 -0.28 -3.32
N MET A 26 -9.32 0.12 -2.41
CA MET A 26 -8.19 0.98 -2.73
C MET A 26 -7.25 0.33 -3.74
N TRP A 27 -6.93 -0.96 -3.59
CA TRP A 27 -6.04 -1.65 -4.53
C TRP A 27 -6.62 -1.72 -5.94
N ARG A 28 -7.93 -1.97 -6.06
CA ARG A 28 -8.61 -1.89 -7.38
C ARG A 28 -8.56 -0.49 -7.96
N PHE A 29 -8.79 0.53 -7.13
CA PHE A 29 -8.66 1.91 -7.57
C PHE A 29 -7.22 2.25 -8.03
N CYS A 30 -6.19 1.77 -7.33
CA CYS A 30 -4.79 1.95 -7.75
C CYS A 30 -4.46 1.20 -9.06
N GLU A 31 -5.02 0.01 -9.26
CA GLU A 31 -4.91 -0.75 -10.51
C GLU A 31 -5.54 0.03 -11.67
N ASP A 32 -6.74 0.59 -11.48
CA ASP A 32 -7.43 1.42 -12.49
C ASP A 32 -6.65 2.72 -12.80
N LEU A 33 -5.90 3.26 -11.83
CA LEU A 33 -5.02 4.42 -12.01
C LEU A 33 -3.69 4.09 -12.72
N GLY A 34 -3.37 2.81 -12.92
CA GLY A 34 -2.16 2.38 -13.61
C GLY A 34 -0.90 2.33 -12.76
N TYR A 35 -1.01 2.18 -11.43
CA TYR A 35 0.16 1.88 -10.59
C TYR A 35 0.76 0.52 -10.96
N ASP A 36 2.10 0.45 -11.03
CA ASP A 36 2.81 -0.76 -11.43
C ASP A 36 2.91 -1.80 -10.32
N THR A 37 2.97 -1.34 -9.05
CA THR A 37 3.15 -2.20 -7.88
C THR A 37 2.46 -1.61 -6.65
N MET A 38 1.99 -2.49 -5.76
CA MET A 38 1.40 -2.14 -4.47
C MET A 38 2.09 -2.95 -3.38
N TRP A 39 2.34 -2.32 -2.23
CA TRP A 39 3.08 -2.89 -1.11
C TRP A 39 2.32 -2.67 0.19
N SER A 40 2.30 -3.65 1.08
CA SER A 40 1.70 -3.53 2.41
C SER A 40 2.66 -4.10 3.45
N SER A 41 2.64 -3.53 4.65
CA SER A 41 3.45 -4.03 5.76
C SER A 41 2.74 -5.19 6.46
N ASP A 42 3.47 -6.28 6.73
CA ASP A 42 2.93 -7.40 7.51
C ASP A 42 3.23 -7.18 9.00
N HIS A 43 2.39 -6.38 9.66
CA HIS A 43 2.52 -6.09 11.08
C HIS A 43 1.45 -6.83 11.88
N PHE A 44 1.88 -7.51 12.95
CA PHE A 44 0.95 -8.14 13.89
C PHE A 44 0.30 -7.11 14.84
N ILE A 45 1.00 -6.02 15.16
CA ILE A 45 0.55 -4.92 16.01
C ILE A 45 0.69 -3.62 15.22
N PRO A 46 -0.24 -2.65 15.33
CA PRO A 46 -0.12 -1.38 14.63
C PRO A 46 1.21 -0.67 14.93
N GLY A 47 1.87 -0.15 13.89
CA GLY A 47 3.05 0.70 14.03
C GLY A 47 2.70 2.18 14.21
N THR A 48 1.47 2.58 13.87
CA THR A 48 0.95 3.94 14.05
C THR A 48 -0.47 3.92 14.63
N GLY A 49 -0.89 5.05 15.21
CA GLY A 49 -2.24 5.23 15.77
C GLY A 49 -2.35 4.95 17.28
N ALA A 50 -3.57 5.06 17.81
CA ALA A 50 -3.84 5.02 19.26
C ALA A 50 -3.45 3.71 19.97
N ASN A 51 -3.23 2.64 19.20
CA ASN A 51 -2.85 1.32 19.69
C ASN A 51 -1.41 0.94 19.30
N ALA A 52 -0.65 1.85 18.70
CA ALA A 52 0.77 1.62 18.46
C ALA A 52 1.50 1.55 19.80
N PRO A 53 2.42 0.59 20.00
CA PRO A 53 3.29 0.61 21.15
C PRO A 53 4.13 1.90 21.06
N ILE A 54 3.79 2.86 21.91
CA ILE A 54 4.51 4.11 22.03
C ILE A 54 5.96 3.85 22.49
N ASP A 55 6.91 4.45 21.80
CA ASP A 55 8.13 5.03 22.37
C ASP A 55 7.97 6.55 22.49
#